data_AF-A0A7T8JWU5-F1
#
_entry.id   AF-A0A7T8JWU5-F1
#
_cell.length_a   1.000
_cell.length_b   1.000
_cell.length_c   1.000
_cell.angle_alpha   90.00
_cell.angle_beta   90.00
_cell.angle_gamma   90.00
#
_symmetry.space_group_name_H-M   'P 1'
#
loop_
_entity.id
_entity.type
_entity.pdbx_description
1 polymer ?
#
loop_
_entity_poly.entity_id
_entity_poly.type
_entity_poly.pdbx_seq_one_letter_code
_entity_poly.pdbx_strand_id
1 'polypeptide(L)' 'DLIMANECLTEDQIGEFQDAFCTFDTDHDGVINSKELGAVLRHIGQNPTEAELQ' A
#
# COMPACT_ATOMS: atom_id res chain seq x y z
N ASP A 1 18.06 11.24 -23.20
CA ASP A 1 17.67 9.83 -23.22
C ASP A 1 16.77 9.50 -22.05
N LEU A 2 15.60 8.95 -22.35
CA LEU A 2 14.40 8.95 -21.50
C LEU A 2 14.00 7.54 -21.01
N ILE A 3 14.94 6.59 -20.86
CA ILE A 3 14.57 5.17 -20.61
C ILE A 3 15.48 4.49 -19.58
N MET A 4 15.94 5.19 -18.53
CA MET A 4 16.62 4.55 -17.40
C MET A 4 16.32 5.24 -16.07
N ALA A 5 15.07 5.67 -15.84
CA ALA A 5 14.60 5.85 -14.46
C ALA A 5 14.31 4.46 -13.88
N ASN A 6 15.38 3.68 -13.68
CA ASN A 6 15.32 2.48 -12.86
C ASN A 6 15.10 2.96 -11.43
N GLU A 7 13.85 2.89 -10.97
CA GLU A 7 13.34 3.35 -9.67
C GLU A 7 14.07 2.65 -8.51
N CYS A 8 15.31 3.06 -8.24
CA CYS A 8 15.93 2.82 -6.96
C CYS A 8 15.28 3.80 -6.00
N LEU A 9 14.32 3.33 -5.22
CA LEU A 9 13.72 4.12 -4.14
C LEU A 9 14.84 4.59 -3.21
N THR A 10 14.82 5.86 -2.82
CA THR A 10 15.74 6.36 -1.81
C THR A 10 15.44 5.71 -0.45
N GLU A 11 16.39 5.72 0.48
CA GLU A 11 16.16 5.21 1.84
C GLU A 11 14.96 5.90 2.51
N ASP A 12 14.80 7.20 2.28
CA ASP A 12 13.65 7.97 2.76
C ASP A 12 12.33 7.48 2.15
N GLN A 13 12.29 7.21 0.83
CA GLN A 13 11.10 6.66 0.18
C GLN A 13 10.78 5.26 0.68
N ILE A 14 11.81 4.42 0.90
CA ILE A 14 11.64 3.09 1.49
C ILE A 14 11.04 3.21 2.90
N GLY A 15 11.53 4.16 3.70
CA GLY A 15 11.00 4.44 5.04
C GLY A 15 9.54 4.88 4.99
N GLU A 16 9.18 5.84 4.12
CA GLU A 16 7.80 6.27 3.95
C GLU A 16 6.88 5.12 3.50
N PHE A 17 7.34 4.27 2.58
CA PHE A 17 6.57 3.10 2.16
C PHE A 17 6.44 2.06 3.27
N GLN A 18 7.48 1.86 4.10
CA GLN A 18 7.39 0.97 5.26
C GLN A 18 6.41 1.49 6.31
N ASP A 19 6.44 2.78 6.64
CA ASP A 19 5.52 3.37 7.61
C ASP A 19 4.07 3.31 7.10
N ALA A 20 3.86 3.60 5.81
CA ALA A 20 2.56 3.43 5.17
C ALA A 20 2.10 1.96 5.21
N PHE A 21 2.99 1.02 4.87
CA PHE A 21 2.68 -0.41 4.90
C PHE A 21 2.32 -0.88 6.31
N CYS A 22 3.09 -0.51 7.34
CA CYS A 22 2.80 -0.82 8.74
C CYS A 22 1.48 -0.20 9.24
N THR A 23 1.05 0.92 8.64
CA THR A 23 -0.24 1.53 8.96
C THR A 23 -1.41 0.74 8.35
N PHE A 24 -1.16 0.02 7.25
CA PHE A 24 -2.17 -0.74 6.51
C PHE A 24 -2.24 -2.22 6.91
N ASP A 25 -1.09 -2.84 7.18
CA ASP A 25 -0.95 -4.17 7.77
C ASP A 25 -1.26 -4.09 9.26
N THR A 26 -2.53 -4.34 9.59
CA THR A 26 -3.07 -4.14 10.94
C THR A 26 -2.84 -5.33 11.86
N ASP A 27 -2.65 -6.52 11.29
CA ASP A 27 -2.33 -7.73 12.05
C ASP A 27 -0.81 -8.01 12.12
N HIS A 28 -0.01 -7.22 11.39
CA HIS A 28 1.44 -7.27 11.36
C HIS A 28 1.98 -8.64 10.89
N ASP A 29 1.25 -9.30 9.99
CA ASP A 29 1.69 -10.55 9.37
C ASP A 29 2.71 -10.33 8.22
N GLY A 30 2.94 -9.07 7.85
CA GLY A 30 3.84 -8.65 6.78
C GLY A 30 3.18 -8.65 5.40
N VAL A 31 1.87 -8.82 5.31
CA VAL A 31 1.10 -8.95 4.06
C VAL A 31 -0.22 -8.19 4.16
N ILE A 32 -0.37 -7.13 3.36
CA ILE A 32 -1.67 -6.44 3.25
C ILE A 32 -2.64 -7.34 2.49
N ASN A 33 -3.64 -7.86 3.20
CA ASN A 33 -4.68 -8.68 2.61
C ASN A 33 -5.84 -7.83 2.04
N SER A 34 -6.73 -8.46 1.27
CA SER A 34 -7.91 -7.82 0.66
C SER A 34 -8.78 -7.01 1.61
N LYS A 35 -8.90 -7.44 2.87
CA LYS A 35 -9.72 -6.74 3.88
C LYS A 35 -9.04 -5.47 4.35
N GLU A 36 -7.74 -5.54 4.56
CA GLU A 36 -6.90 -4.40 4.96
C GLU A 36 -6.83 -3.38 3.84
N LEU A 37 -6.60 -3.81 2.60
CA LEU A 37 -6.66 -2.94 1.42
C LEU A 37 -8.04 -2.25 1.28
N GLY A 38 -9.13 -2.98 1.55
CA GLY A 38 -10.47 -2.43 1.59
C GLY A 38 -10.66 -1.35 2.66
N ALA A 39 -10.09 -1.54 3.84
CA ALA A 39 -10.13 -0.57 4.92
C ALA A 39 -9.38 0.73 4.57
N VAL A 40 -8.26 0.61 3.86
CA VAL A 40 -7.46 1.73 3.35
C VAL A 40 -8.22 2.51 2.28
N LEU A 41 -8.78 1.81 1.30
CA LEU A 41 -9.55 2.44 0.23
C LEU A 41 -10.74 3.22 0.80
N ARG A 42 -11.42 2.66 1.80
CA ARG A 42 -12.49 3.35 2.55
C ARG A 42 -11.99 4.57 3.31
N HIS A 43 -10.80 4.52 3.91
CA HIS A 43 -10.16 5.68 4.55
C HIS A 43 -9.84 6.81 3.57
N ILE A 44 -9.52 6.49 2.32
CA ILE A 44 -9.19 7.47 1.26
C ILE A 44 -10.47 7.97 0.55
N GLY A 45 -11.65 7.51 0.96
CA GLY A 45 -12.94 7.94 0.42
C GLY A 45 -13.40 7.17 -0.82
N GLN A 46 -12.69 6.11 -1.19
CA GLN A 46 -13.15 5.11 -2.16
C GLN A 46 -14.06 4.10 -1.45
N ASN A 47 -15.10 3.62 -2.11
CA ASN A 47 -16.00 2.64 -1.51
C ASN A 47 -16.02 1.35 -2.35
N PRO A 48 -14.89 0.60 -2.38
CA PRO A 48 -14.81 -0.63 -3.15
C PRO A 48 -15.80 -1.66 -2.60
N THR A 49 -16.42 -2.39 -3.51
CA THR A 49 -17.29 -3.52 -3.18
C THR A 49 -16.45 -4.72 -2.77
N GLU A 50 -17.02 -5.63 -1.97
CA GLU A 50 -16.32 -6.88 -1.60
C GLU A 50 -15.86 -7.69 -2.82
N ALA A 51 -16.60 -7.63 -3.93
CA ALA A 51 -16.26 -8.29 -5.17
C ALA A 51 -15.02 -7.69 -5.88
N GLU A 52 -14.68 -6.43 -5.62
CA GLU A 52 -13.49 -5.77 -6.18
C GLU A 52 -12.24 -6.00 -5.31
N LEU A 53 -12.43 -6.46 -4.07
CA LEU A 53 -11.36 -6.76 -3.14
C LEU A 53 -10.95 -8.24 -3.16
N GLN A 54 -11.74 -9.13 -3.76
CA GLN A 54 -11.49 -10.58 -3.83
C GLN A 54 -10.52 -11.01 -4.94
#